data_AF-A0AAW3YUG8-F1
#
_entry.id   AF-A0AAW3YUG8-F1
#
_cell.length_a   1.000
_cell.length_b   1.000
_cell.length_c   1.000
_cell.angle_alpha   90.00
_cell.angle_beta   90.00
_cell.angle_gamma   90.00
#
_symmetry.space_group_name_H-M   'P 1'
#
loop_
_entity.id
_entity.type
_entity.pdbx_description
1 polymer ?
#
loop_
_entity_poly.entity_id
_entity_poly.type
_entity_poly.pdbx_seq_one_letter_code
_entity_poly.pdbx_strand_id
1 'polypeptide(L)'
;IMNHLKPGQTYEIKEAYIGKNQKLFTRVIIYRLTEKQIQERRKKQAYTESKKGITFSEKSKRLTGINIYVTNTPWEVVPMEQIHDFYSLRWQIEIIFKTWKSLFQIHHWQTIKR
;
A
#
# COMPACT_ATOMS: atom_id res chain seq x y z
N ILE A 1 10.91 -14.25 7.46
CA ILE A 1 9.83 -14.04 6.45
C ILE A 1 10.39 -13.71 5.07
N MET A 2 11.14 -12.61 4.88
CA MET A 2 11.68 -12.25 3.54
C MET A 2 12.56 -13.32 2.88
N ASN A 3 13.35 -14.06 3.66
CA ASN A 3 14.21 -15.13 3.14
C ASN A 3 13.45 -16.43 2.79
N HIS A 4 12.21 -16.59 3.27
CA HIS A 4 11.41 -17.81 3.06
C HIS A 4 10.40 -17.68 1.91
N LEU A 5 10.06 -16.46 1.49
CA LEU A 5 9.16 -16.21 0.36
C LEU A 5 9.96 -16.12 -0.93
N LYS A 6 9.53 -16.77 -2.00
CA LYS A 6 10.13 -16.58 -3.34
C LYS A 6 9.65 -15.23 -3.94
N PRO A 7 10.44 -14.58 -4.83
CA PRO A 7 9.96 -13.40 -5.56
C PRO A 7 8.64 -13.68 -6.28
N GLY A 8 7.66 -12.79 -6.15
CA GLY A 8 6.30 -12.97 -6.68
C GLY A 8 5.38 -13.82 -5.81
N GLN A 9 5.86 -14.40 -4.70
CA GLN A 9 5.04 -15.20 -3.81
C GLN A 9 4.28 -14.31 -2.81
N THR A 10 3.03 -14.68 -2.57
CA THR A 10 2.17 -14.10 -1.53
C THR A 10 2.06 -15.07 -0.36
N TYR A 11 2.04 -14.53 0.86
CA TYR A 11 1.79 -15.28 2.08
C TYR A 11 0.77 -14.54 2.93
N GLU A 12 -0.15 -15.29 3.51
CA GLU A 12 -1.25 -14.75 4.29
C GLU A 12 -1.20 -15.26 5.73
N ILE A 13 -1.35 -14.32 6.67
CA ILE A 13 -1.60 -14.58 8.08
C ILE A 13 -3.08 -14.30 8.30
N LYS A 14 -3.88 -15.36 8.46
CA LYS A 14 -5.35 -15.27 8.55
C LYS A 14 -5.83 -14.71 9.89
N GLU A 15 -5.09 -14.99 10.96
CA GLU A 15 -5.43 -14.59 12.33
C GLU A 15 -4.36 -13.65 12.88
N ALA A 16 -4.47 -12.37 12.54
CA ALA A 16 -3.65 -11.33 13.12
C ALA A 16 -4.52 -10.42 14.00
N TYR A 17 -3.92 -9.91 15.07
CA TYR A 17 -4.55 -8.94 15.96
C TYR A 17 -3.68 -7.69 15.99
N ILE A 18 -4.24 -6.56 15.55
CA ILE A 18 -3.52 -5.29 15.49
C ILE A 18 -4.19 -4.27 16.41
N GLY A 19 -3.37 -3.50 17.12
CA GLY A 19 -3.78 -2.42 18.01
C GLY A 19 -3.23 -2.58 19.42
N LYS A 20 -2.83 -1.46 20.03
CA LYS A 20 -2.21 -1.43 21.37
C LYS A 20 -3.22 -1.67 22.49
N ASN A 21 -4.38 -1.03 22.40
CA ASN A 21 -5.42 -1.06 23.45
C ASN A 21 -6.60 -1.96 23.07
N GLN A 22 -6.97 -1.99 21.78
CA GLN A 22 -8.00 -2.87 21.24
C GLN A 22 -7.38 -3.72 20.15
N LYS A 23 -7.43 -5.04 20.32
CA LYS A 23 -6.93 -6.01 19.36
C LYS A 23 -8.01 -6.26 18.30
N LEU A 24 -7.86 -5.62 17.14
CA LEU A 24 -8.76 -5.82 16.01
C LEU A 24 -8.32 -7.06 15.24
N PHE A 25 -9.26 -7.98 15.04
CA PHE A 25 -9.07 -9.12 14.16
C PHE A 25 -8.84 -8.65 12.72
N THR A 26 -7.78 -9.14 12.10
CA THR A 26 -7.39 -8.75 10.75
C THR A 26 -6.58 -9.86 10.10
N ARG A 27 -6.52 -9.82 8.78
CA ARG A 27 -5.64 -10.62 7.93
C ARG A 27 -4.48 -9.76 7.48
N VAL A 28 -3.28 -10.32 7.51
CA VAL A 28 -2.07 -9.67 7.01
C VAL A 28 -1.58 -10.45 5.80
N ILE A 29 -1.54 -9.78 4.65
CA ILE A 29 -1.10 -10.38 3.38
C ILE A 29 0.22 -9.74 2.99
N ILE A 30 1.24 -10.57 2.84
CA ILE A 30 2.61 -10.16 2.52
C ILE A 30 2.93 -10.66 1.12
N TYR A 31 3.23 -9.73 0.22
CA TYR A 31 3.66 -10.03 -1.15
C TYR A 31 5.14 -9.68 -1.31
N ARG A 32 5.97 -10.66 -1.69
CA ARG A 32 7.35 -10.40 -2.07
C ARG A 32 7.38 -9.95 -3.53
N LEU A 33 7.92 -8.76 -3.78
CA LEU A 33 8.00 -8.22 -5.13
C LEU A 33 8.86 -9.09 -6.06
N THR A 34 8.58 -9.00 -7.35
CA THR A 34 9.45 -9.57 -8.38
C THR A 34 10.73 -8.76 -8.53
N GLU A 35 11.78 -9.37 -9.07
CA GLU A 35 13.05 -8.67 -9.28
C GLU A 35 12.89 -7.45 -10.20
N LYS A 36 12.03 -7.56 -11.24
CA LYS A 36 11.68 -6.44 -12.11
C LYS A 36 11.09 -5.27 -11.33
N GLN A 37 10.12 -5.54 -10.45
CA GLN A 37 9.49 -4.51 -9.59
C GLN A 37 10.51 -3.89 -8.62
N ILE A 38 11.42 -4.70 -8.06
CA ILE A 38 12.49 -4.22 -7.16
C ILE A 38 13.44 -3.30 -7.91
N GLN A 39 13.86 -3.65 -9.13
CA GLN A 39 14.75 -2.81 -9.94
C GLN A 39 14.10 -1.47 -10.29
N GLU A 40 12.83 -1.46 -10.69
CA GLU A 40 12.08 -0.21 -10.94
C GLU A 40 12.00 0.67 -9.68
N ARG A 41 11.76 0.07 -8.50
CA ARG A 41 11.76 0.81 -7.22
C ARG A 41 13.13 1.35 -6.88
N ARG A 42 14.21 0.59 -7.07
CA ARG A 42 15.59 1.04 -6.85
C ARG A 42 15.94 2.25 -7.73
N LYS A 43 15.54 2.24 -9.00
CA LYS A 43 15.71 3.40 -9.91
C LYS A 43 15.00 4.64 -9.37
N LYS A 44 13.73 4.51 -8.95
CA LYS A 44 12.95 5.62 -8.36
C LYS A 44 13.54 6.12 -7.04
N GLN A 45 14.08 5.21 -6.22
CA GLN A 45 14.77 5.57 -4.98
C GLN A 45 16.04 6.35 -5.25
N ALA A 46 16.92 5.87 -6.14
CA ALA A 46 18.16 6.57 -6.51
C ALA A 46 17.88 7.99 -7.04
N TYR A 47 16.84 8.14 -7.88
CA TYR A 47 16.38 9.45 -8.33
C TYR A 47 15.93 10.35 -7.17
N THR A 48 15.20 9.79 -6.21
CA THR A 48 14.71 10.53 -5.03
C THR A 48 15.85 10.91 -4.07
N GLU A 49 16.81 10.01 -3.85
CA GLU A 49 18.02 10.24 -3.04
C GLU A 49 18.82 11.42 -3.61
N SER A 50 19.06 11.41 -4.93
CA SER A 50 19.74 12.51 -5.63
C SER A 50 18.94 13.82 -5.57
N LYS A 51 17.64 13.79 -5.89
CA LYS A 51 16.81 15.01 -5.95
C LYS A 51 16.61 15.66 -4.59
N LYS A 52 16.50 14.87 -3.51
CA LYS A 52 16.23 15.37 -2.15
C LYS A 52 17.47 15.44 -1.27
N GLY A 53 18.63 14.97 -1.74
CA GLY A 53 19.86 14.90 -0.94
C GLY A 53 19.75 13.98 0.29
N ILE A 54 18.90 12.95 0.23
CA ILE A 54 18.70 12.00 1.33
C ILE A 54 19.29 10.64 0.97
N THR A 55 19.72 9.86 1.97
CA THR A 55 20.16 8.48 1.77
C THR A 55 19.27 7.54 2.57
N PHE A 56 18.65 6.58 1.91
CA PHE A 56 17.88 5.54 2.59
C PHE A 56 18.82 4.52 3.24
N SER A 57 18.50 4.13 4.47
CA SER A 57 19.21 3.04 5.15
C SER A 57 19.04 1.71 4.41
N GLU A 58 20.01 0.81 4.57
CA GLU A 58 19.95 -0.54 3.99
C GLU A 58 18.69 -1.30 4.43
N LYS A 59 18.27 -1.11 5.69
CA LYS A 59 17.04 -1.70 6.24
C LYS A 59 15.81 -1.21 5.46
N SER A 60 15.73 0.08 5.16
CA SER A 60 14.63 0.66 4.37
C SER A 60 14.65 0.13 2.93
N LYS A 61 15.83 0.10 2.29
CA LYS A 61 16.00 -0.46 0.94
C LYS A 61 15.56 -1.92 0.89
N ARG A 62 15.91 -2.73 1.89
CA ARG A 62 15.46 -4.13 2.01
C ARG A 62 13.94 -4.25 2.14
N LEU A 63 13.31 -3.44 2.99
CA LEU A 63 11.85 -3.48 3.22
C LEU A 63 11.05 -3.04 1.99
N THR A 64 11.64 -2.27 1.08
CA THR A 64 10.93 -1.87 -0.15
C THR A 64 10.69 -3.01 -1.14
N GLY A 65 11.30 -4.17 -0.91
CA GLY A 65 11.10 -5.41 -1.67
C GLY A 65 9.83 -6.18 -1.30
N ILE A 66 9.01 -5.70 -0.37
CA ILE A 66 7.75 -6.32 0.03
C ILE A 66 6.60 -5.31 0.00
N ASN A 67 5.40 -5.82 -0.28
CA ASN A 67 4.15 -5.12 0.00
C ASN A 67 3.45 -5.83 1.15
N ILE A 68 2.87 -5.06 2.06
CA ILE A 68 2.08 -5.58 3.18
C ILE A 68 0.70 -4.95 3.08
N TYR A 69 -0.33 -5.81 3.01
CA TYR A 69 -1.73 -5.43 3.06
C TYR A 69 -2.31 -5.89 4.38
N VAL A 70 -3.12 -5.03 4.99
CA VAL A 70 -3.83 -5.31 6.24
C VAL A 70 -5.30 -5.11 5.96
N THR A 71 -6.12 -6.13 6.20
CA THR A 71 -7.55 -6.09 5.91
C THR A 71 -8.37 -6.81 6.98
N ASN A 72 -9.54 -6.30 7.31
CA ASN A 72 -10.53 -6.99 8.15
C ASN A 72 -11.56 -7.77 7.32
N THR A 73 -11.45 -7.73 5.99
CA THR A 73 -12.36 -8.45 5.09
C THR A 73 -12.12 -9.96 5.19
N PRO A 74 -13.16 -10.80 5.34
CA PRO A 74 -13.02 -12.26 5.36
C PRO A 74 -12.40 -12.81 4.06
N TRP A 75 -11.77 -14.00 4.14
CA TRP A 75 -11.10 -14.60 2.98
C TRP A 75 -12.10 -15.01 1.89
N GLU A 76 -13.31 -15.36 2.30
CA GLU A 76 -14.43 -15.75 1.45
C GLU A 76 -14.89 -14.61 0.55
N VAL A 77 -14.73 -13.36 1.01
CA VAL A 77 -15.16 -12.16 0.28
C VAL A 77 -14.03 -11.64 -0.60
N VAL A 78 -12.81 -11.54 -0.07
CA VAL A 78 -11.64 -11.11 -0.83
C VAL A 78 -10.48 -12.08 -0.59
N PRO A 79 -10.22 -13.00 -1.53
CA PRO A 79 -9.06 -13.86 -1.52
C PRO A 79 -7.74 -13.07 -1.60
N MET A 80 -6.65 -13.66 -1.12
CA MET A 80 -5.35 -12.98 -1.08
C MET A 80 -4.83 -12.62 -2.47
N GLU A 81 -5.22 -13.35 -3.51
CA GLU A 81 -4.81 -13.13 -4.89
C GLU A 81 -5.37 -11.82 -5.44
N GLN A 82 -6.56 -11.43 -5.00
CA GLN A 82 -7.27 -10.24 -5.50
C GLN A 82 -6.97 -8.98 -4.68
N ILE A 83 -6.33 -9.10 -3.51
CA ILE A 83 -6.13 -7.97 -2.60
C ILE A 83 -5.36 -6.82 -3.28
N HIS A 84 -4.42 -7.15 -4.16
CA HIS A 84 -3.62 -6.15 -4.87
C HIS A 84 -4.49 -5.31 -5.79
N ASP A 85 -5.37 -5.96 -6.56
CA ASP A 85 -6.24 -5.32 -7.52
C ASP A 85 -7.25 -4.41 -6.82
N PHE A 86 -7.86 -4.88 -5.73
CA PHE A 86 -8.73 -4.04 -4.89
C PHE A 86 -7.98 -2.83 -4.33
N TYR A 87 -6.77 -3.03 -3.80
CA TYR A 87 -6.00 -1.92 -3.24
C TYR A 87 -5.54 -0.92 -4.30
N SER A 88 -5.39 -1.36 -5.56
CA SER A 88 -5.05 -0.48 -6.69
C SER A 88 -6.16 0.57 -6.96
N LEU A 89 -7.42 0.23 -6.68
CA LEU A 89 -8.57 1.12 -6.88
C LEU A 89 -8.53 2.36 -5.97
N ARG A 90 -7.87 2.27 -4.81
CA ARG A 90 -7.71 3.42 -3.90
C ARG A 90 -7.11 4.63 -4.63
N TRP A 91 -6.14 4.40 -5.52
CA TRP A 91 -5.51 5.48 -6.27
C TRP A 91 -6.43 6.05 -7.36
N GLN A 92 -7.21 5.19 -8.03
CA GLN A 92 -8.21 5.64 -9.01
C GLN A 92 -9.26 6.53 -8.36
N ILE A 93 -9.78 6.12 -7.20
CA ILE A 93 -10.71 6.91 -6.41
C ILE A 93 -10.09 8.27 -6.03
N GLU A 94 -8.84 8.29 -5.57
CA GLU A 94 -8.12 9.52 -5.24
C GLU A 94 -8.00 10.48 -6.45
N ILE A 95 -7.73 9.95 -7.65
CA ILE A 95 -7.70 10.75 -8.88
C ILE A 95 -9.07 11.34 -9.19
N ILE A 96 -10.14 10.54 -9.13
CA ILE A 96 -11.50 11.01 -9.41
C ILE A 96 -11.83 12.19 -8.48
N PHE A 97 -11.56 12.04 -7.18
CA PHE A 97 -11.77 13.13 -6.22
C PHE A 97 -10.88 14.36 -6.49
N LYS A 98 -9.63 14.18 -6.91
CA LYS A 98 -8.75 15.31 -7.30
C LYS A 98 -9.32 16.05 -8.51
N THR A 99 -9.77 15.31 -9.51
CA THR A 99 -10.39 15.88 -10.72
C THR A 99 -11.65 16.66 -10.37
N TRP A 100 -12.55 16.10 -9.55
CA TRP A 100 -13.77 16.78 -9.15
C TRP A 100 -13.50 18.04 -8.31
N LYS A 101 -12.50 18.00 -7.42
CA LYS A 101 -12.08 19.20 -6.68
C LYS A 101 -11.55 20.29 -7.61
N SER A 102 -10.80 19.93 -8.64
CA SER A 102 -10.23 20.89 -9.60
C SER A 102 -11.29 21.48 -10.53
N LEU A 103 -12.14 20.63 -11.12
CA LEU A 103 -13.09 21.05 -12.15
C LEU A 103 -14.39 21.61 -11.57
N PHE A 104 -14.93 20.98 -10.52
CA PHE A 104 -16.23 21.31 -9.95
C PHE A 104 -16.13 22.03 -8.60
N GLN A 105 -14.91 22.24 -8.09
CA GLN A 105 -14.68 22.97 -6.85
C GLN A 105 -15.50 22.42 -5.67
N ILE A 106 -15.76 21.10 -5.63
CA ILE A 106 -16.60 20.44 -4.59
C ILE A 106 -16.08 20.60 -3.16
N HIS A 107 -14.86 21.12 -3.00
CA HIS A 107 -14.24 21.43 -1.72
C HIS A 107 -14.53 22.84 -1.22
N HIS A 108 -15.01 23.74 -2.09
CA HIS A 108 -15.56 25.02 -1.72
C HIS A 108 -16.99 24.83 -1.22
N TRP A 109 -17.11 24.49 0.06
CA TRP A 109 -18.39 24.63 0.75
C TRP A 109 -18.58 26.12 1.05
N GLN A 110 -19.59 26.75 0.45
CA GLN A 110 -20.03 28.05 0.96
C GLN A 110 -20.85 27.77 2.21
N THR A 111 -20.47 28.38 3.33
CA THR A 111 -21.29 28.43 4.53
C THR A 111 -22.64 29.02 4.12
N ILE A 112 -23.67 28.17 4.02
CA ILE A 112 -25.04 28.66 3.90
C ILE A 112 -25.29 29.41 5.20
N LYS A 113 -25.24 30.74 5.15
CA LYS A 113 -25.66 31.57 6.27
C LYS A 113 -27.13 31.21 6.53
N ARG A 114 -27.39 30.71 7.75
CA ARG A 114 -28.74 30.59 8.29
C ARG A 114 -29.35 31.97 8.43
#